data_AF-A0A2N5KBJ7-F1
#
_entry.id   AF-A0A2N5KBJ7-F1
#
_cell.length_a   1.000
_cell.length_b   1.000
_cell.length_c   1.000
_cell.angle_alpha   90.00
_cell.angle_beta   90.00
_cell.angle_gamma   90.00
#
_symmetry.space_group_name_H-M   'P 1'
#
loop_
_entity.id
_entity.type
_entity.pdbx_description
1 polymer ?
#
loop_
_entity_poly.entity_id
_entity_poly.type
_entity_poly.pdbx_seq_one_letter_code
_entity_poly.pdbx_strand_id
1 'polypeptide(L)'
;MKDILTIIAGLQIDPKLVPNVPTVSGDQGALTDFVNAVFFVAGFMCVLFVILGAFRYVISEGRSENVSQAKGTIFYAVIGLVVISLAFTIVQIIINIAGG
;
A
#
# COMPACT_ATOMS: atom_id res chain seq x y z
N MET A 1 58.39 5.09 -15.99
CA MET A 1 57.07 4.91 -16.64
C MET A 1 56.05 4.25 -15.70
N LYS A 2 56.47 3.37 -14.79
CA LYS A 2 55.62 2.70 -13.79
C LYS A 2 55.14 3.64 -12.67
N ASP A 3 55.93 4.66 -12.35
CA ASP A 3 55.63 5.66 -11.31
C ASP A 3 54.45 6.57 -11.67
N ILE A 4 54.34 7.00 -12.94
CA ILE A 4 53.22 7.83 -13.42
C ILE A 4 51.89 7.06 -13.32
N LEU A 5 51.89 5.76 -13.61
CA LEU A 5 50.69 4.92 -13.51
C LEU A 5 50.22 4.76 -12.05
N THR A 6 51.15 4.73 -11.11
CA THR A 6 50.85 4.63 -9.67
C THR A 6 50.30 5.95 -9.11
N ILE A 7 50.75 7.09 -9.63
CA ILE A 7 50.24 8.43 -9.25
C ILE A 7 48.78 8.63 -9.74
N ILE A 8 48.45 8.17 -10.95
CA ILE A 8 47.08 8.25 -11.47
C ILE A 8 46.14 7.29 -10.72
N ALA A 9 46.64 6.12 -10.32
CA ALA A 9 45.90 5.19 -9.48
C ALA A 9 45.75 5.67 -8.03
N GLY A 10 46.69 6.47 -7.51
CA GLY A 10 46.62 7.09 -6.18
C GLY A 10 45.68 8.30 -6.10
N LEU A 11 45.35 8.90 -7.25
CA LEU A 11 44.23 9.84 -7.39
C LEU A 11 42.91 9.06 -7.56
N GLN A 12 42.68 8.06 -6.69
CA GLN A 12 41.35 7.45 -6.63
C GLN A 12 40.38 8.56 -6.29
N ILE A 13 39.41 8.79 -7.18
CA ILE A 13 38.22 9.57 -6.84
C ILE A 13 37.66 8.91 -5.59
N ASP A 14 37.84 9.52 -4.42
CA ASP A 14 37.26 9.03 -3.19
C ASP A 14 35.76 8.86 -3.46
N PRO A 15 35.18 7.65 -3.33
CA PRO A 15 33.72 7.49 -3.42
C PRO A 15 33.01 8.26 -2.29
N LYS A 16 33.78 8.82 -1.33
CA LYS A 16 33.31 9.76 -0.31
C LYS A 16 33.23 11.22 -0.81
N LEU A 17 33.75 11.54 -1.99
CA LEU A 17 33.58 12.82 -2.70
C LEU A 17 32.63 12.70 -3.91
N VAL A 18 31.96 11.56 -4.06
CA VAL A 18 30.62 11.51 -4.67
C VAL A 18 29.67 11.33 -3.49
N PRO A 19 29.47 12.39 -2.67
CA PRO A 19 28.58 12.30 -1.53
C PRO A 19 27.23 11.95 -2.12
N ASN A 20 26.74 10.75 -1.78
CA ASN A 20 25.35 10.38 -1.90
C ASN A 20 24.72 11.10 -3.08
N VAL A 21 25.00 10.66 -4.32
CA VAL A 21 24.01 10.95 -5.35
C VAL A 21 22.73 10.48 -4.69
N PRO A 22 21.75 11.37 -4.44
CA PRO A 22 20.45 10.88 -4.08
C PRO A 22 20.13 10.08 -5.32
N THR A 23 20.35 8.76 -5.26
CA THR A 23 19.62 7.86 -6.09
C THR A 23 18.23 8.20 -5.63
N VAL A 24 17.57 9.05 -6.40
CA VAL A 24 16.14 9.04 -6.52
C VAL A 24 15.80 7.70 -7.16
N SER A 25 16.18 6.61 -6.49
CA SER A 25 15.36 5.43 -6.38
C SER A 25 14.07 6.04 -5.88
N GLY A 26 13.16 6.38 -6.80
CA GLY A 26 11.88 6.97 -6.47
C GLY A 26 11.34 6.12 -5.33
N ASP A 27 11.23 6.74 -4.16
CA ASP A 27 11.29 6.10 -2.83
C ASP A 27 10.33 4.91 -2.73
N GLN A 28 10.77 3.77 -3.26
CA GLN A 28 9.92 2.61 -3.43
C GLN A 28 9.63 2.02 -2.05
N GLY A 29 10.52 2.29 -1.09
CA GLY A 29 10.30 2.12 0.34
C GLY A 29 9.11 2.95 0.83
N ALA A 30 9.16 4.28 0.74
CA ALA A 30 8.06 5.10 1.27
C ALA A 30 6.74 4.91 0.51
N LEU A 31 6.75 4.66 -0.80
CA LEU A 31 5.55 4.31 -1.55
C LEU A 31 4.96 2.98 -1.07
N THR A 32 5.78 1.95 -0.88
CA THR A 32 5.32 0.65 -0.39
C THR A 32 4.85 0.75 1.06
N ASP A 33 5.56 1.48 1.92
CA ASP A 33 5.21 1.70 3.32
C ASP A 33 3.90 2.49 3.44
N PHE A 34 3.73 3.54 2.65
CA PHE A 34 2.49 4.32 2.61
C PHE A 34 1.31 3.48 2.14
N VAL A 35 1.49 2.74 1.04
CA VAL A 35 0.47 1.82 0.52
C VAL A 35 0.09 0.79 1.57
N ASN A 36 1.06 0.14 2.20
CA ASN A 36 0.81 -0.88 3.22
C ASN A 36 0.10 -0.30 4.45
N ALA A 37 0.48 0.90 4.89
CA ALA A 37 -0.19 1.61 5.98
C ALA A 37 -1.67 1.92 5.64
N VAL A 38 -1.96 2.40 4.44
CA VAL A 38 -3.34 2.68 3.99
C VAL A 38 -4.15 1.38 3.90
N PHE A 39 -3.57 0.29 3.38
CA PHE A 39 -4.24 -1.01 3.33
C PHE A 39 -4.54 -1.58 4.72
N PHE A 40 -3.63 -1.39 5.69
CA PHE A 40 -3.84 -1.83 7.07
C PHE A 40 -5.02 -1.10 7.72
N VAL A 41 -5.09 0.22 7.55
CA VAL A 41 -6.21 1.05 8.05
C VAL A 41 -7.51 0.71 7.32
N ALA A 42 -7.47 0.57 5.99
CA ALA A 42 -8.64 0.21 5.18
C ALA A 42 -9.20 -1.16 5.57
N GLY A 43 -8.35 -2.16 5.78
CA GLY A 43 -8.74 -3.48 6.25
C GLY A 43 -9.41 -3.44 7.62
N PHE A 44 -8.81 -2.71 8.57
CA PHE A 44 -9.40 -2.52 9.90
C PHE A 44 -10.76 -1.84 9.84
N MET A 45 -10.88 -0.76 9.04
CA MET A 45 -12.13 -0.04 8.86
C MET A 45 -13.22 -0.92 8.24
N CYS A 46 -12.84 -1.78 7.28
CA CYS A 46 -13.78 -2.70 6.62
C CYS A 46 -14.42 -3.68 7.62
N VAL A 47 -13.61 -4.26 8.52
CA VAL A 47 -14.12 -5.15 9.57
C VAL A 47 -15.11 -4.42 10.48
N LEU A 48 -14.84 -3.16 10.85
CA LEU A 48 -15.77 -2.36 11.65
C LEU A 48 -17.11 -2.13 10.94
N PHE A 49 -17.10 -1.81 9.64
CA PHE A 49 -18.32 -1.64 8.86
C PHE A 49 -19.14 -2.93 8.75
N VAL A 50 -18.48 -4.08 8.62
CA VAL A 50 -19.15 -5.40 8.63
C VAL A 50 -19.84 -5.65 9.96
N ILE A 51 -19.18 -5.38 11.09
CA ILE A 51 -19.76 -5.58 12.44
C ILE A 51 -20.98 -4.66 12.65
N LEU A 52 -20.88 -3.39 12.27
CA LEU A 52 -21.99 -2.43 12.40
C LEU A 52 -23.19 -2.82 11.52
N GLY A 53 -22.94 -3.28 10.30
CA GLY A 53 -23.99 -3.79 9.41
C GLY A 53 -24.65 -5.07 9.95
N ALA A 54 -23.84 -5.97 10.51
CA ALA A 54 -24.32 -7.23 11.09
C ALA A 54 -25.18 -7.01 12.34
N PHE A 55 -24.76 -6.15 13.27
CA PHE A 55 -25.56 -5.82 14.46
C PHE A 55 -26.92 -5.22 14.08
N ARG A 56 -26.93 -4.29 13.12
CA ARG A 56 -28.17 -3.68 12.62
C ARG A 56 -29.09 -4.68 11.91
N TYR A 57 -28.53 -5.71 11.27
CA TYR A 57 -29.30 -6.82 10.70
C TYR A 57 -29.94 -7.68 11.77
N VAL A 58 -29.22 -8.02 12.84
CA VAL A 58 -29.74 -8.87 13.93
C VAL A 58 -30.82 -8.16 14.76
N ILE A 59 -30.67 -6.84 14.99
CA ILE A 59 -31.63 -6.04 15.77
C ILE A 59 -32.87 -5.63 14.94
N SER A 60 -32.92 -5.97 13.65
CA SER A 60 -34.10 -5.70 12.82
C SER A 60 -35.20 -6.72 13.14
N GLU A 61 -35.94 -6.48 14.23
CA GLU A 61 -37.01 -7.29 14.85
C GLU A 61 -38.23 -7.56 13.93
N GLY A 62 -38.04 -8.06 12.70
CA GLY A 62 -39.12 -8.50 11.81
C GLY A 62 -39.83 -7.40 11.02
N ARG A 63 -39.48 -6.12 11.20
CA ARG A 63 -39.95 -5.05 10.29
C ARG A 63 -39.16 -5.13 8.98
N SER A 64 -39.82 -5.55 7.91
CA SER A 64 -39.24 -5.81 6.57
C SER A 64 -38.38 -4.66 6.04
N GLU A 65 -38.74 -3.42 6.38
CA GLU A 65 -38.02 -2.22 5.97
C GLU A 65 -36.63 -2.11 6.59
N ASN A 66 -36.50 -2.42 7.89
CA ASN A 66 -35.22 -2.40 8.60
C ASN A 66 -34.31 -3.53 8.11
N VAL A 67 -34.90 -4.70 7.85
CA VAL A 67 -34.19 -5.87 7.30
C VAL A 67 -33.66 -5.56 5.89
N SER A 68 -34.46 -4.90 5.04
CA SER A 68 -34.05 -4.52 3.68
C SER A 68 -32.88 -3.53 3.71
N GLN A 69 -32.96 -2.49 4.56
CA GLN A 69 -31.84 -1.55 4.72
C GLN A 69 -30.58 -2.21 5.28
N ALA A 70 -30.72 -3.13 6.24
CA ALA A 70 -29.59 -3.84 6.82
C ALA A 70 -28.92 -4.76 5.79
N LYS A 71 -29.70 -5.46 4.95
CA LYS A 71 -29.15 -6.24 3.82
C LYS A 71 -28.39 -5.38 2.84
N GLY A 72 -28.91 -4.19 2.50
CA GLY A 72 -28.20 -3.23 1.65
C GLY A 72 -26.84 -2.84 2.25
N THR A 73 -26.82 -2.50 3.54
CA THR A 73 -25.58 -2.14 4.25
C THR A 73 -24.55 -3.27 4.23
N ILE A 74 -24.98 -4.51 4.46
CA ILE A 74 -24.10 -5.69 4.38
C ILE A 74 -23.58 -5.89 2.94
N PHE A 75 -24.45 -5.77 1.93
CA PHE A 75 -24.05 -5.89 0.53
C PHE A 75 -22.95 -4.89 0.16
N TYR A 76 -23.09 -3.62 0.56
CA TYR A 76 -22.07 -2.60 0.31
C TYR A 76 -20.77 -2.87 1.10
N ALA A 77 -20.86 -3.37 2.33
CA ALA A 77 -19.67 -3.75 3.11
C ALA A 77 -18.89 -4.89 2.45
N VAL A 78 -19.60 -5.91 1.93
CA VAL A 78 -18.99 -7.04 1.22
C VAL A 78 -18.36 -6.59 -0.11
N ILE A 79 -19.05 -5.73 -0.87
CA ILE A 79 -18.49 -5.15 -2.10
C ILE A 79 -17.21 -4.36 -1.78
N GLY A 80 -17.21 -3.57 -0.71
CA GLY A 80 -16.01 -2.84 -0.26
C GLY A 80 -14.82 -3.75 0.04
N LEU A 81 -15.05 -4.90 0.70
CA LEU A 81 -14.02 -5.91 0.96
C LEU A 81 -13.41 -6.43 -0.36
N VAL A 82 -14.26 -6.74 -1.34
CA VAL A 82 -13.83 -7.23 -2.65
C VAL A 82 -13.02 -6.16 -3.40
N VAL A 83 -13.46 -4.90 -3.35
CA VAL A 83 -12.75 -3.78 -3.98
C VAL A 83 -11.36 -3.58 -3.38
N ILE A 84 -11.21 -3.67 -2.05
CA ILE A 84 -9.90 -3.57 -1.38
C ILE A 84 -8.98 -4.71 -1.86
N SER A 85 -9.50 -5.93 -1.97
CA SER A 85 -8.74 -7.08 -2.47
C SER A 85 -8.25 -6.86 -3.91
N LEU A 86 -9.08 -6.27 -4.77
CA LEU A 86 -8.71 -5.95 -6.15
C LEU A 86 -7.70 -4.81 -6.23
N ALA A 87 -7.87 -3.77 -5.41
CA ALA A 87 -6.95 -2.65 -5.34
C ALA A 87 -5.54 -3.12 -4.96
N PHE A 88 -5.41 -4.07 -4.03
CA PHE A 88 -4.12 -4.64 -3.65
C PHE A 88 -3.36 -5.21 -4.85
N THR A 89 -4.02 -6.07 -5.65
CA THR A 89 -3.42 -6.67 -6.85
C THR A 89 -2.98 -5.60 -7.85
N ILE A 90 -3.80 -4.58 -8.09
CA ILE A 90 -3.48 -3.50 -9.03
C ILE A 90 -2.25 -2.71 -8.56
N VAL A 91 -2.18 -2.38 -7.27
CA VAL A 91 -1.05 -1.61 -6.73
C VAL A 91 0.26 -2.40 -6.83
N GLN A 92 0.24 -3.71 -6.56
CA GLN A 92 1.40 -4.57 -6.75
C GLN A 92 1.90 -4.58 -8.20
N ILE A 93 0.98 -4.59 -9.17
CA ILE A 93 1.32 -4.49 -10.60
C ILE A 93 2.00 -3.15 -10.91
N ILE A 94 1.47 -2.04 -10.39
CA ILE A 94 2.05 -0.71 -10.61
C ILE A 94 3.45 -0.60 -9.99
N ILE A 95 3.66 -1.11 -8.78
CA ILE A 95 4.97 -1.10 -8.12
C ILE A 95 5.98 -1.92 -8.95
N ASN A 96 5.57 -3.09 -9.43
CA ASN A 96 6.44 -3.93 -10.28
C ASN A 96 6.79 -3.28 -11.61
N ILE A 97 5.88 -2.51 -12.21
CA ILE A 97 6.14 -1.77 -13.46
C ILE A 97 7.01 -0.53 -13.19
N ALA A 98 6.82 0.16 -12.06
CA ALA A 98 7.55 1.38 -11.72
C ALA A 98 8.92 1.12 -11.08
N GLY A 99 9.16 -0.07 -10.54
CA GLY A 99 10.44 -0.52 -9.97
C GLY A 99 11.30 -1.38 -10.90
N GLY A 100 10.80 -1.64 -12.12
CA GLY A 100 11.55 -2.29 -13.21
C GLY A 100 12.33 -1.30 -14.05
#